data_AF-A0AAV4UXR4-F1
#
_entry.id   AF-A0AAV4UXR4-F1
#
_cell.length_a   1.000
_cell.length_b   1.000
_cell.length_c   1.000
_cell.angle_alpha   90.00
_cell.angle_beta   90.00
_cell.angle_gamma   90.00
#
_symmetry.space_group_name_H-M   'P 1'
#
loop_
_entity.id
_entity.type
_entity.pdbx_description
1 polymer ?
#
loop_
_entity_poly.entity_id
_entity_poly.type
_entity_poly.pdbx_seq_one_letter_code
_entity_poly.pdbx_strand_id
1 'polypeptide(L)'
;MQNIRAHRADEQIQQDNSDVLVSTAHFRESQSQAVKDERNRQKRLEQRQARRYVVNTRRAIDQQRQQVHRAFTSDSFLRLAFQYEPDVEYYAHSKVDIGTVDKECPHYHALKFKNEPAGLC
;
A
#
# COMPACT_ATOMS: atom_id res chain seq x y z
N MET A 1 -26.29 5.82 25.59
CA MET A 1 -26.72 4.84 24.58
C MET A 1 -26.05 3.50 24.89
N GLN A 2 -26.74 2.59 25.56
CA GLN A 2 -26.21 1.26 25.89
C GLN A 2 -26.16 0.39 24.62
N ASN A 3 -25.06 -0.33 24.44
CA ASN A 3 -24.84 -1.20 23.28
C ASN A 3 -25.57 -2.53 23.51
N ILE A 4 -26.90 -2.53 23.31
CA ILE A 4 -27.82 -3.66 23.62
C ILE A 4 -27.36 -4.97 22.92
N ARG A 5 -26.63 -4.86 21.80
CA ARG A 5 -26.05 -6.00 21.08
C ARG A 5 -24.98 -6.75 21.87
N ALA A 6 -24.24 -6.10 22.76
CA ALA A 6 -23.15 -6.71 23.53
C ALA A 6 -23.64 -7.68 24.62
N HIS A 7 -24.94 -7.69 24.92
CA HIS A 7 -25.57 -8.54 25.93
C HIS A 7 -26.48 -9.63 25.33
N ARG A 8 -26.53 -9.77 24.01
CA ARG A 8 -27.33 -10.82 23.34
C ARG A 8 -26.50 -12.08 23.18
N ALA A 9 -27.14 -13.24 23.38
CA ALA A 9 -26.56 -14.52 23.02
C ALA A 9 -26.40 -14.63 21.49
N ASP A 10 -25.40 -15.37 21.02
CA ASP A 10 -25.11 -15.52 19.59
C ASP A 10 -26.33 -16.03 18.79
N GLU A 11 -27.12 -16.94 19.37
CA GLU A 11 -28.35 -17.45 18.78
C GLU A 11 -29.38 -16.32 18.56
N GLN A 12 -29.51 -15.42 19.53
CA GLN A 12 -30.41 -14.27 19.44
C GLN A 12 -29.92 -13.27 18.38
N ILE A 13 -28.60 -13.09 18.23
CA ILE A 13 -28.01 -12.27 17.16
C ILE A 13 -28.28 -12.88 15.78
N GLN A 14 -28.17 -14.21 15.65
CA GLN A 14 -28.46 -14.91 14.40
C GLN A 14 -29.94 -14.83 14.03
N GLN A 15 -30.84 -14.98 15.01
CA GLN A 15 -32.28 -14.82 14.84
C GLN A 15 -32.60 -13.39 14.36
N ASP A 16 -32.12 -12.36 15.07
CA ASP A 16 -32.34 -10.96 14.74
C ASP A 16 -31.84 -10.61 13.33
N ASN A 17 -30.66 -11.10 12.96
CA ASN A 17 -30.10 -10.87 11.63
C ASN A 17 -30.97 -11.54 10.54
N SER A 18 -31.46 -12.75 10.81
CA SER A 18 -32.34 -13.48 9.88
C SER A 18 -33.66 -12.75 9.68
N ASP A 19 -34.27 -12.26 10.76
CA ASP A 19 -35.52 -11.50 10.73
C ASP A 19 -35.37 -10.18 9.95
N VAL A 20 -34.24 -9.49 10.15
CA VAL A 20 -33.92 -8.26 9.39
C VAL A 20 -33.76 -8.56 7.90
N LEU A 21 -33.08 -9.66 7.54
CA LEU A 21 -32.91 -10.06 6.14
C LEU A 21 -34.25 -10.39 5.46
N VAL A 22 -35.12 -11.13 6.13
CA VAL A 22 -36.46 -11.48 5.63
C VAL A 22 -37.32 -10.22 5.48
N SER A 23 -37.34 -9.37 6.50
CA SER A 23 -38.08 -8.11 6.47
C SER A 23 -37.60 -7.18 5.33
N THR A 24 -36.29 -7.04 5.16
CA THR A 24 -35.75 -6.25 4.04
C THR A 24 -36.01 -6.88 2.67
N ALA A 25 -36.04 -8.21 2.56
CA ALA A 25 -36.39 -8.89 1.32
C ALA A 25 -37.84 -8.58 0.90
N HIS A 26 -38.80 -8.76 1.81
CA HIS A 26 -40.20 -8.45 1.54
C HIS A 26 -40.42 -6.97 1.23
N PHE A 27 -39.77 -6.06 1.95
CA PHE A 27 -39.83 -4.63 1.66
C PHE A 27 -39.26 -4.30 0.27
N ARG A 28 -38.18 -4.96 -0.16
CA ARG A 28 -37.61 -4.74 -1.50
C ARG A 28 -38.50 -5.30 -2.60
N GLU A 29 -39.23 -6.36 -2.32
CA GLU A 29 -40.13 -7.00 -3.27
C GLU A 29 -41.36 -6.14 -3.52
N SER A 30 -41.95 -5.57 -2.46
CA SER A 30 -43.11 -4.67 -2.52
C SER A 30 -42.84 -3.29 -3.14
N GLN A 31 -41.59 -2.93 -3.40
CA GLN A 31 -41.24 -1.68 -4.07
C GLN A 31 -41.65 -1.66 -5.55
N SER A 32 -42.06 -0.49 -6.02
CA SER A 32 -42.33 -0.25 -7.44
C SER A 32 -41.04 -0.32 -8.28
N GLN A 33 -41.20 -0.58 -9.58
CA GLN A 33 -40.06 -0.72 -10.50
C GLN A 33 -39.20 0.55 -10.55
N ALA A 34 -39.82 1.73 -10.53
CA ALA A 34 -39.10 3.01 -10.55
C ALA A 34 -38.16 3.18 -9.34
N VAL A 35 -38.59 2.78 -8.14
CA VAL A 35 -37.76 2.82 -6.93
C VAL A 35 -36.62 1.81 -7.01
N LYS A 36 -36.88 0.62 -7.54
CA LYS A 36 -35.85 -0.41 -7.78
C LYS A 36 -34.78 0.10 -8.74
N ASP A 37 -35.19 0.76 -9.83
CA ASP A 37 -34.30 1.30 -10.85
C ASP A 37 -33.45 2.46 -10.31
N GLU A 38 -34.05 3.36 -9.54
CA GLU A 38 -33.34 4.48 -8.92
C GLU A 38 -32.29 4.01 -7.92
N ARG A 39 -32.65 3.06 -7.04
CA ARG A 39 -31.70 2.42 -6.13
C ARG A 39 -30.55 1.76 -6.90
N ASN A 40 -30.83 1.10 -8.02
CA ASN A 40 -29.80 0.47 -8.84
C ASN A 40 -28.91 1.51 -9.55
N ARG A 41 -29.46 2.65 -9.96
CA ARG A 41 -28.68 3.79 -10.47
C ARG A 41 -27.74 4.33 -9.39
N GLN A 42 -28.26 4.58 -8.20
CA GLN A 42 -27.47 5.08 -7.07
C GLN A 42 -26.31 4.13 -6.72
N LYS A 43 -26.58 2.83 -6.58
CA LYS A 43 -25.53 1.82 -6.35
C LYS A 43 -24.44 1.82 -7.43
N ARG A 44 -24.81 1.99 -8.70
CA ARG A 44 -23.85 2.06 -9.81
C ARG A 44 -22.99 3.33 -9.73
N LEU A 45 -23.57 4.46 -9.34
CA LEU A 45 -22.85 5.71 -9.14
C LEU A 45 -21.86 5.61 -7.98
N GLU A 46 -22.29 5.10 -6.83
CA GLU A 46 -21.44 4.87 -5.66
C GLU A 46 -20.27 3.93 -6.00
N GLN A 47 -20.55 2.82 -6.70
CA GLN A 47 -19.51 1.89 -7.12
C GLN A 47 -18.52 2.54 -8.10
N ARG A 48 -19.00 3.37 -9.03
CA ARG A 48 -18.15 4.12 -9.96
C ARG A 48 -17.27 5.13 -9.22
N GLN A 49 -17.80 5.83 -8.22
CA GLN A 49 -17.05 6.77 -7.40
C GLN A 49 -15.98 6.06 -6.57
N ALA A 50 -16.33 4.94 -5.91
CA ALA A 50 -15.38 4.13 -5.15
C ALA A 50 -14.24 3.60 -6.03
N ARG A 51 -14.55 3.11 -7.24
CA ARG A 51 -13.53 2.68 -8.20
C ARG A 51 -12.62 3.83 -8.63
N ARG A 52 -13.18 5.00 -8.92
CA ARG A 52 -12.39 6.21 -9.28
C ARG A 52 -11.45 6.61 -8.15
N TYR A 53 -11.93 6.59 -6.90
CA TYR A 53 -11.11 6.90 -5.74
C TYR A 53 -9.90 5.96 -5.67
N VAL A 54 -10.11 4.64 -5.68
CA VAL A 54 -9.02 3.65 -5.63
C VAL A 54 -8.01 3.84 -6.76
N VAL A 55 -8.48 4.04 -8.00
CA VAL A 55 -7.61 4.24 -9.16
C VAL A 55 -6.80 5.54 -9.03
N ASN A 56 -7.43 6.63 -8.60
CA ASN A 56 -6.75 7.91 -8.42
C ASN A 56 -5.71 7.84 -7.30
N THR A 57 -6.03 7.18 -6.17
CA THR A 57 -5.07 6.96 -5.08
C THR A 57 -3.88 6.16 -5.56
N ARG A 58 -4.10 5.06 -6.29
CA ARG A 58 -3.01 4.24 -6.84
C ARG A 58 -2.15 5.05 -7.81
N ARG A 59 -2.77 5.80 -8.72
CA ARG A 59 -2.06 6.67 -9.66
C ARG A 59 -1.21 7.73 -8.93
N ALA A 60 -1.72 8.35 -7.88
CA ALA A 60 -0.99 9.34 -7.10
C ALA A 60 0.24 8.72 -6.42
N ILE A 61 0.08 7.52 -5.84
CA ILE A 61 1.20 6.77 -5.26
C ILE A 61 2.25 6.43 -6.32
N ASP A 62 1.82 5.94 -7.48
CA ASP A 62 2.73 5.59 -8.58
C ASP A 62 3.49 6.83 -9.10
N GLN A 63 2.80 7.98 -9.19
CA GLN A 63 3.43 9.26 -9.57
C GLN A 63 4.46 9.72 -8.54
N GLN A 64 4.15 9.62 -7.25
CA GLN A 64 5.08 9.94 -6.17
C GLN A 64 6.34 9.06 -6.24
N ARG A 65 6.16 7.74 -6.43
CA ARG A 65 7.28 6.80 -6.61
C ARG A 65 8.14 7.19 -7.81
N GLN A 66 7.52 7.48 -8.96
CA GLN A 66 8.25 7.92 -10.14
C GLN A 66 9.01 9.24 -9.93
N GLN A 67 8.45 10.19 -9.16
CA GLN A 67 9.14 11.44 -8.83
C GLN A 67 10.37 11.19 -7.96
N VAL A 68 10.27 10.33 -6.94
CA VAL A 68 11.41 9.94 -6.09
C VAL A 68 12.49 9.25 -6.92
N HIS A 69 12.11 8.28 -7.76
CA HIS A 69 13.07 7.62 -8.65
C HIS A 69 13.74 8.60 -9.62
N ARG A 70 12.99 9.54 -10.21
CA ARG A 70 13.56 10.58 -11.09
C ARG A 70 14.54 11.47 -10.34
N ALA A 71 14.17 11.96 -9.16
CA ALA A 71 15.04 12.78 -8.31
C ALA A 71 16.33 12.04 -7.92
N PHE A 72 16.24 10.73 -7.68
CA PHE A 72 17.38 9.88 -7.41
C PHE A 72 18.30 9.74 -8.64
N THR A 73 17.73 9.57 -9.83
CA THR A 73 18.51 9.48 -11.08
C THR A 73 19.06 10.81 -11.60
N SER A 74 18.48 11.95 -11.18
CA SER A 74 18.78 13.28 -11.73
C SER A 74 19.84 14.06 -10.94
N ASP A 75 20.92 13.39 -10.54
CA ASP A 75 22.24 14.05 -10.41
C ASP A 75 22.64 14.75 -9.09
N SER A 76 22.36 14.19 -7.90
CA SER A 76 23.11 14.63 -6.71
C SER A 76 23.30 13.56 -5.63
N PHE A 77 24.29 12.67 -5.85
CA PHE A 77 24.87 11.87 -4.75
C PHE A 77 25.49 12.74 -3.66
N LEU A 78 25.83 13.99 -3.95
CA LEU A 78 26.43 14.90 -2.97
C LEU A 78 25.50 15.12 -1.78
N ARG A 79 24.18 15.21 -1.98
CA ARG A 79 23.24 15.33 -0.85
C ARG A 79 23.15 14.01 -0.05
N LEU A 80 23.06 12.89 -0.76
CA LEU A 80 22.86 11.57 -0.15
C LEU A 80 24.13 11.01 0.53
N ALA A 81 25.32 11.48 0.15
CA ALA A 81 26.57 11.12 0.81
C ALA A 81 26.64 11.61 2.26
N PHE A 82 25.91 12.67 2.60
CA PHE A 82 25.88 13.24 3.96
C PHE A 82 24.60 12.88 4.74
N GLN A 83 23.57 12.34 4.07
CA GLN A 83 22.32 11.95 4.71
C GLN A 83 21.77 10.66 4.09
N TYR A 84 21.77 9.59 4.88
CA TYR A 84 21.16 8.32 4.51
C TYR A 84 19.63 8.42 4.57
N GLU A 85 18.96 8.11 3.48
CA GLU A 85 17.50 8.04 3.34
C GLU A 85 17.10 6.56 3.15
N PRO A 86 16.49 5.90 4.16
CA PRO A 86 16.21 4.46 4.11
C PRO A 86 15.21 4.04 3.02
N ASP A 87 14.41 4.96 2.51
CA ASP A 87 13.43 4.72 1.45
C ASP A 87 14.04 4.74 0.03
N VAL A 88 15.34 5.02 -0.06
CA VAL A 88 16.08 5.07 -1.32
C VAL A 88 16.75 3.73 -1.61
N GLU A 89 16.45 3.14 -2.77
CA GLU A 89 17.09 1.92 -3.24
C GLU A 89 18.49 2.21 -3.81
N TYR A 90 19.47 2.42 -2.93
CA TYR A 90 20.84 2.79 -3.30
C TYR A 90 21.51 1.82 -4.29
N TYR A 91 21.26 0.52 -4.12
CA TYR A 91 21.82 -0.53 -4.98
C TYR A 91 21.33 -0.46 -6.44
N ALA A 92 20.20 0.21 -6.70
CA ALA A 92 19.62 0.31 -8.04
C ALA A 92 20.23 1.46 -8.86
N HIS A 93 21.08 2.31 -8.28
CA HIS A 93 21.67 3.42 -9.01
C HIS A 93 22.85 2.96 -9.88
N SER A 94 22.88 3.45 -11.12
CA SER A 94 23.98 3.24 -12.07
C SER A 94 25.39 3.69 -11.61
N LYS A 95 25.51 4.51 -10.56
CA LYS A 95 26.80 4.99 -10.03
C LYS A 95 27.17 4.29 -8.71
N VAL A 96 26.33 3.39 -8.19
CA VAL A 96 26.61 2.57 -7.01
C VAL A 96 26.98 1.18 -7.50
N ASP A 97 28.21 0.77 -7.19
CA ASP A 97 28.67 -0.60 -7.42
C ASP A 97 29.04 -1.21 -6.06
N ILE A 98 28.28 -2.22 -5.63
CA ILE A 98 28.56 -2.96 -4.40
C ILE A 98 29.45 -4.13 -4.79
N GLY A 99 30.76 -3.93 -4.64
CA GLY A 99 31.76 -4.94 -4.95
C GLY A 99 31.64 -6.19 -4.08
N THR A 100 32.15 -7.32 -4.58
CA THR A 100 32.30 -8.55 -3.81
C THR A 100 33.37 -8.41 -2.74
N VAL A 101 33.20 -9.15 -1.63
CA VAL A 101 34.15 -9.22 -0.50
C VAL A 101 34.92 -10.54 -0.58
N ASP A 102 35.78 -10.64 -1.59
CA ASP A 102 36.44 -11.90 -2.00
C ASP A 102 37.96 -11.89 -1.84
N LYS A 103 38.55 -10.73 -1.51
CA LYS A 103 40.00 -10.62 -1.27
C LYS A 103 40.31 -10.72 0.21
N GLU A 104 41.37 -11.42 0.57
CA GLU A 104 41.85 -11.43 1.96
C GLU A 104 42.82 -10.26 2.20
N CYS A 105 42.68 -9.62 3.36
CA CYS A 105 43.59 -8.60 3.82
C CYS A 105 44.88 -9.23 4.35
N PRO A 106 46.08 -8.88 3.81
CA PRO A 106 47.33 -9.50 4.25
C PRO A 106 47.67 -9.25 5.72
N HIS A 107 47.19 -8.14 6.29
CA HIS A 107 47.54 -7.73 7.66
C HIS A 107 46.61 -8.30 8.73
N TYR A 108 45.33 -8.51 8.38
CA TYR A 108 44.29 -8.86 9.35
C TYR A 108 43.56 -10.17 9.02
N HIS A 109 43.92 -10.86 7.92
CA HIS A 109 43.24 -12.07 7.44
C HIS A 109 41.71 -11.93 7.31
N ALA A 110 41.24 -10.69 7.11
CA ALA A 110 39.83 -10.35 6.94
C ALA A 110 39.47 -10.25 5.46
N LEU A 111 38.24 -10.62 5.10
CA LEU A 111 37.74 -10.41 3.75
C LEU A 111 37.51 -8.92 3.50
N LYS A 112 37.93 -8.43 2.33
CA LYS A 112 37.84 -7.05 1.90
C LYS A 112 37.23 -6.91 0.51
N PHE A 113 36.73 -5.70 0.23
CA PHE A 113 36.18 -5.36 -1.07
C PHE A 113 37.24 -5.36 -2.17
N LYS A 114 36.87 -5.83 -3.36
CA LYS A 114 37.77 -5.91 -4.52
C LYS A 114 38.44 -4.56 -4.87
N ASN A 115 37.72 -3.45 -4.68
CA ASN A 115 38.11 -2.08 -5.05
C ASN A 115 38.32 -1.17 -3.82
N GLU A 116 38.64 -1.73 -2.67
CA GLU A 116 38.92 -0.94 -1.47
C GLU A 116 40.16 -0.05 -1.68
N PRO A 117 40.14 1.24 -1.27
CA PRO A 117 41.30 2.10 -1.35
C PRO A 117 42.45 1.59 -0.47
N ALA A 118 43.69 1.87 -0.91
CA ALA A 118 44.88 1.49 -0.16
C ALA A 118 44.89 2.17 1.23
N GLY A 119 45.20 1.39 2.28
CA GLY A 119 45.32 1.88 3.65
C GLY A 119 44.10 1.65 4.55
N LEU A 120 43.00 1.09 4.04
CA LEU A 120 41.91 0.55 4.88
C LEU A 120 42.20 -0.91 5.32
N CYS A 121 43.00 -1.58 4.51
CA CYS A 121 43.78 -2.77 4.79
C CYS A 121 45.23 -2.44 4.41
#